data_AF-A0A086MKK5-F1
#
_entry.id   AF-A0A086MKK5-F1
#
_cell.length_a   1.000
_cell.length_b   1.000
_cell.length_c   1.000
_cell.angle_alpha   90.00
_cell.angle_beta   90.00
_cell.angle_gamma   90.00
#
_symmetry.space_group_name_H-M   'P 1'
#
loop_
_entity.id
_entity.type
_entity.pdbx_description
1 polymer ?
#
loop_
_entity_poly.entity_id
_entity_poly.type
_entity_poly.pdbx_seq_one_letter_code
_entity_poly.pdbx_strand_id
1 'polypeptide(L)'
;MTAGKKTPFKGRQFTAEIILWAGRCHLQFPISYRDLECMFADRGVKVDQTTLFRWIQAYAPELDKRVRPHLRMTNGSWRVDETYIRVKGKWVYLYRAVDAAGQTIDFLLSPKRDATAARRFFRKAMKQSHTVSRRRITVDKNAAYPIATKTMERGRELWRFAKLRQVKVLNNIVEQDHRRIMRLVRPGLGFKSLVSASWTIAGYEAMAMFRKGQVVGAPANDMSAQPDFIAALFGAAA
;
A
#
# COMPACT_ATOMS: atom_id res chain seq x y z
N MET A 1 24.41 13.72 18.64
CA MET A 1 24.14 12.45 19.34
C MET A 1 23.30 11.56 18.44
N THR A 2 23.95 10.65 17.71
CA THR A 2 23.30 9.69 16.82
C THR A 2 22.55 8.65 17.65
N ALA A 3 21.23 8.76 17.73
CA ALA A 3 20.38 7.70 18.29
C ALA A 3 20.72 6.40 17.56
N GLY A 4 21.27 5.42 18.28
CA GLY A 4 21.65 4.13 17.71
C GLY A 4 20.48 3.53 16.94
N LYS A 5 20.63 3.35 15.62
CA LYS A 5 19.62 2.71 14.78
C LYS A 5 19.37 1.31 15.32
N LYS A 6 18.30 1.12 16.10
CA LYS A 6 17.82 -0.21 16.48
C LYS A 6 17.51 -0.97 15.19
N THR A 7 18.27 -2.02 14.91
CA THR A 7 17.99 -2.91 13.79
C THR A 7 16.65 -3.59 14.06
N PRO A 8 15.68 -3.53 13.14
CA PRO A 8 14.32 -4.06 13.35
C PRO A 8 14.28 -5.61 13.40
N PHE A 9 15.43 -6.25 13.24
CA PHE A 9 15.63 -7.69 13.25
C PHE A 9 16.32 -8.20 14.53
N LYS A 10 16.66 -7.32 15.48
CA LYS A 10 17.29 -7.75 16.74
C LYS A 10 16.42 -8.79 17.45
N GLY A 11 17.02 -9.92 17.81
CA GLY A 11 16.34 -11.03 18.50
C GLY A 11 15.52 -11.95 17.58
N ARG A 12 15.63 -11.81 16.25
CA ARG A 12 15.06 -12.79 15.31
C ARG A 12 16.02 -13.97 15.13
N GLN A 13 15.46 -15.17 15.01
CA GLN A 13 16.21 -16.40 14.72
C GLN A 13 16.84 -16.39 13.31
N PHE A 14 16.22 -15.69 12.36
CA PHE A 14 16.64 -15.64 10.97
C PHE A 14 17.28 -14.30 10.63
N THR A 15 18.19 -14.31 9.66
CA THR A 15 18.87 -13.10 9.17
C THR A 15 17.87 -12.13 8.54
N ALA A 16 18.22 -10.84 8.53
CA ALA A 16 17.42 -9.81 7.89
C ALA A 16 17.17 -10.12 6.40
N GLU A 17 18.19 -10.65 5.71
CA GLU A 17 18.13 -11.03 4.30
C GLU A 17 17.02 -12.06 4.03
N ILE A 18 16.97 -13.16 4.81
CA ILE A 18 15.95 -14.20 4.68
C ILE A 18 14.54 -13.62 4.90
N ILE A 19 14.40 -12.80 5.93
CA ILE A 19 13.10 -12.19 6.30
C ILE A 19 12.63 -11.22 5.21
N LEU A 20 13.52 -10.36 4.71
CA LEU A 20 13.21 -9.38 3.67
C LEU A 20 12.94 -10.06 2.33
N TRP A 21 13.67 -11.13 2.00
CA TRP A 21 13.41 -11.94 0.81
C TRP A 21 12.02 -12.57 0.87
N ALA A 22 11.66 -13.21 2.00
CA ALA A 22 10.32 -13.76 2.22
C ALA A 22 9.24 -12.68 2.03
N GLY A 23 9.47 -11.54 2.67
CA GLY A 23 8.60 -10.36 2.60
C GLY A 23 8.35 -9.93 1.16
N ARG A 24 9.43 -9.74 0.40
CA ARG A 24 9.36 -9.29 -0.98
C ARG A 24 8.63 -10.28 -1.88
N CYS A 25 8.96 -11.57 -1.79
CA CYS A 25 8.34 -12.61 -2.60
C CYS A 25 6.81 -12.65 -2.38
N HIS A 26 6.36 -12.68 -1.13
CA HIS A 26 4.94 -12.72 -0.81
C HIS A 26 4.21 -11.41 -1.16
N LEU A 27 4.85 -10.25 -0.96
CA LEU A 27 4.21 -8.95 -1.21
C LEU A 27 4.17 -8.56 -2.70
N GLN A 28 4.99 -9.19 -3.53
CA GLN A 28 5.09 -8.88 -4.96
C GLN A 28 4.38 -9.87 -5.85
N PHE A 29 4.29 -11.15 -5.44
CA PHE A 29 3.74 -12.24 -6.23
C PHE A 29 2.59 -12.94 -5.50
N PRO A 30 1.63 -13.54 -6.22
CA PRO A 30 0.51 -14.26 -5.64
C PRO A 30 0.92 -15.64 -5.07
N ILE A 31 1.85 -15.66 -4.12
CA ILE A 31 2.44 -16.86 -3.52
C ILE A 31 1.83 -17.05 -2.13
N SER A 32 1.35 -18.26 -1.81
CA SER A 32 0.82 -18.56 -0.48
C SER A 32 1.96 -18.74 0.55
N TYR A 33 1.64 -18.67 1.84
CA TYR A 33 2.65 -18.93 2.88
C TYR A 33 3.20 -20.36 2.83
N ARG A 34 2.38 -21.33 2.40
CA ARG A 34 2.79 -22.72 2.21
C ARG A 34 3.75 -22.87 1.04
N ASP A 35 3.45 -22.22 -0.08
CA ASP A 35 4.34 -22.22 -1.24
C ASP A 35 5.69 -21.60 -0.88
N LEU A 36 5.68 -20.51 -0.11
CA LEU A 36 6.90 -19.84 0.33
C LEU A 36 7.72 -20.70 1.31
N GLU A 37 7.05 -21.44 2.20
CA GLU A 37 7.67 -22.47 3.05
C GLU A 37 8.36 -23.55 2.20
N CYS A 38 7.70 -24.06 1.15
CA CYS A 38 8.33 -25.00 0.19
C CYS A 38 9.54 -24.38 -0.53
N MET A 39 9.44 -23.12 -0.96
CA MET A 39 10.56 -22.41 -1.62
C MET A 39 11.77 -22.19 -0.71
N PHE A 40 11.55 -22.12 0.61
CA PHE A 40 12.63 -22.08 1.59
C PHE A 40 13.22 -23.47 1.85
N ALA A 41 12.38 -24.50 1.94
CA ALA A 41 12.82 -25.88 2.12
C ALA A 41 13.73 -26.34 0.96
N ASP A 42 13.40 -25.96 -0.28
CA ASP A 42 14.23 -26.18 -1.47
C ASP A 42 15.65 -25.59 -1.35
N ARG A 43 15.78 -24.49 -0.59
CA ARG A 43 17.07 -23.82 -0.30
C ARG A 43 17.70 -24.28 1.01
N GLY A 44 17.21 -25.37 1.62
CA GLY A 44 17.72 -25.91 2.88
C GLY A 44 17.34 -25.12 4.13
N VAL A 45 16.43 -24.14 4.03
CA VAL A 45 16.00 -23.28 5.14
C VAL A 45 14.66 -23.77 5.67
N LYS A 46 14.62 -24.28 6.91
CA LYS A 46 13.38 -24.74 7.55
C LYS A 46 12.66 -23.57 8.25
N VAL A 47 11.57 -23.09 7.67
CA VAL A 47 10.72 -22.03 8.24
C VAL A 47 9.26 -22.44 8.13
N ASP A 48 8.54 -22.39 9.25
CA ASP A 48 7.09 -22.65 9.27
C ASP A 48 6.29 -21.48 8.68
N GLN A 49 5.22 -21.78 7.95
CA GLN A 49 4.29 -20.78 7.38
C GLN A 49 3.78 -19.72 8.37
N THR A 50 3.58 -20.04 9.65
CA THR A 50 3.12 -19.09 10.67
C THR A 50 4.20 -18.08 11.02
N THR A 51 5.46 -18.46 10.91
CA THR A 51 6.61 -17.57 11.06
C THR A 51 6.66 -16.57 9.90
N LEU A 52 6.48 -17.05 8.66
CA LEU A 52 6.37 -16.20 7.47
C LEU A 52 5.21 -15.21 7.60
N PHE A 53 4.03 -15.68 8.04
CA PHE A 53 2.90 -14.81 8.32
C PHE A 53 3.25 -13.71 9.32
N ARG A 54 3.86 -14.07 10.47
CA ARG A 54 4.27 -13.09 11.49
C ARG A 54 5.26 -12.05 10.95
N TRP A 55 6.17 -12.46 10.06
CA TRP A 55 7.08 -11.51 9.39
C TRP A 55 6.32 -10.54 8.50
N ILE A 56 5.39 -11.02 7.67
CA ILE A 56 4.57 -10.11 6.84
C ILE A 56 3.79 -9.14 7.71
N GLN A 57 3.15 -9.63 8.77
CA GLN A 57 2.39 -8.77 9.68
C GLN A 57 3.26 -7.70 10.34
N ALA A 58 4.50 -8.03 10.70
CA ALA A 58 5.43 -7.09 11.33
C ALA A 58 6.06 -6.10 10.33
N TYR A 59 6.51 -6.59 9.18
CA TYR A 59 7.42 -5.84 8.30
C TYR A 59 6.72 -5.20 7.10
N ALA A 60 5.56 -5.69 6.65
CA ALA A 60 4.79 -5.05 5.58
C ALA A 60 4.36 -3.60 5.89
N PRO A 61 3.78 -3.28 7.07
CA PRO A 61 3.43 -1.89 7.41
C PRO A 61 4.67 -1.03 7.65
N GLU A 62 5.76 -1.61 8.18
CA GLU A 62 7.04 -0.92 8.34
C GLU A 62 7.67 -0.57 6.99
N LEU A 63 7.56 -1.45 5.99
CA LEU A 63 8.01 -1.19 4.63
C LEU A 63 7.26 0.01 4.03
N ASP A 64 5.92 0.03 4.08
CA ASP A 64 5.12 1.16 3.60
C ASP A 64 5.53 2.47 4.28
N LYS A 65 5.67 2.45 5.61
CA LYS A 65 6.10 3.61 6.40
C LYS A 65 7.47 4.13 5.98
N ARG A 66 8.45 3.23 5.79
CA ARG A 66 9.83 3.57 5.43
C ARG A 66 9.96 4.02 3.98
N VAL A 67 9.11 3.55 3.07
CA VAL A 67 9.13 3.92 1.65
C VAL A 67 8.56 5.33 1.42
N ARG A 68 7.54 5.74 2.17
CA ARG A 68 6.81 7.01 1.95
C ARG A 68 7.70 8.26 1.82
N PRO A 69 8.73 8.49 2.67
CA PRO A 69 9.62 9.64 2.53
C PRO A 69 10.44 9.67 1.24
N HIS A 70 10.61 8.52 0.58
CA HIS A 70 11.40 8.39 -0.65
C HIS A 70 10.53 8.45 -1.92
N LEU A 71 9.24 8.74 -1.80
CA LEU A 71 8.35 8.82 -2.95
C LEU A 71 8.54 10.14 -3.71
N ARG A 72 8.53 10.06 -5.03
CA ARG A 72 8.44 11.22 -5.92
C ARG A 72 7.15 11.98 -5.66
N MET A 73 7.21 13.30 -5.85
CA MET A 73 6.04 14.18 -5.72
C MET A 73 4.97 13.79 -6.74
N THR A 74 3.73 13.67 -6.28
CA THR A 74 2.56 13.34 -7.11
C THR A 74 1.99 14.59 -7.76
N ASN A 75 1.25 14.43 -8.86
CA ASN A 75 0.61 15.56 -9.52
C ASN A 75 -0.70 16.02 -8.83
N GLY A 76 -1.14 17.24 -9.16
CA GLY A 76 -2.33 17.86 -8.57
C GLY A 76 -3.69 17.34 -9.08
N SER A 77 -3.74 16.23 -9.83
CA SER A 77 -4.96 15.66 -10.41
C SER A 77 -5.13 14.19 -10.03
N TRP A 78 -5.97 13.87 -9.05
CA TRP A 78 -6.14 12.49 -8.62
C TRP A 78 -7.41 11.84 -9.11
N ARG A 79 -7.33 10.52 -9.25
CA ARG A 79 -8.44 9.59 -9.45
C ARG A 79 -8.60 8.78 -8.17
N VAL A 80 -9.83 8.73 -7.70
CA VAL A 80 -10.18 8.11 -6.43
C VAL A 80 -11.32 7.15 -6.66
N ASP A 81 -11.13 5.93 -6.22
CA ASP A 81 -12.11 4.86 -6.39
C ASP A 81 -11.99 3.85 -5.24
N GLU A 82 -13.03 3.03 -5.08
CA GLU A 82 -13.06 1.96 -4.09
C GLU A 82 -13.18 0.59 -4.75
N THR A 83 -12.57 -0.41 -4.12
CA THR A 83 -12.74 -1.80 -4.54
C THR A 83 -13.07 -2.71 -3.35
N TYR A 84 -13.71 -3.84 -3.63
CA TYR A 84 -14.22 -4.75 -2.61
C TYR A 84 -13.20 -5.85 -2.30
N ILE A 85 -12.81 -5.98 -1.05
CA ILE A 85 -11.93 -7.06 -0.57
C ILE A 85 -12.71 -7.92 0.42
N ARG A 86 -12.52 -9.24 0.37
CA ARG A 86 -13.17 -10.15 1.32
C ARG A 86 -12.33 -10.28 2.59
N VAL A 87 -12.93 -9.98 3.74
CA VAL A 87 -12.31 -10.08 5.07
C VAL A 87 -13.29 -10.78 6.02
N LYS A 88 -12.86 -11.89 6.63
CA LYS A 88 -13.67 -12.74 7.52
C LYS A 88 -15.04 -13.07 6.91
N GLY A 89 -15.05 -13.41 5.62
CA GLY A 89 -16.26 -13.74 4.86
C GLY A 89 -17.11 -12.54 4.41
N LYS A 90 -16.85 -11.32 4.90
CA LYS A 90 -17.60 -10.10 4.58
C LYS A 90 -16.86 -9.23 3.56
N TRP A 91 -17.60 -8.50 2.74
CA TRP A 91 -17.02 -7.50 1.84
C TRP A 91 -16.67 -6.23 2.62
N VAL A 92 -15.43 -5.76 2.46
CA VAL A 92 -14.93 -4.48 2.95
C VAL A 92 -14.40 -3.65 1.79
N TYR A 93 -14.25 -2.36 2.00
CA TYR A 93 -13.93 -1.38 0.96
C TYR A 93 -12.50 -0.91 1.09
N LEU A 94 -11.69 -1.11 0.05
CA LEU A 94 -10.38 -0.51 -0.10
C LEU A 94 -10.50 0.76 -0.94
N TYR A 95 -10.44 1.91 -0.27
CA TYR A 95 -10.34 3.22 -0.89
C TYR A 95 -8.93 3.43 -1.41
N ARG A 96 -8.79 3.95 -2.62
CA ARG A 96 -7.49 4.21 -3.24
C ARG A 96 -7.49 5.52 -4.01
N ALA A 97 -6.35 6.18 -4.01
CA ALA A 97 -6.10 7.39 -4.78
C ALA A 97 -4.80 7.25 -5.55
N VAL A 98 -4.87 7.52 -6.84
CA VAL A 98 -3.71 7.60 -7.74
C VAL A 98 -3.73 8.93 -8.48
N ASP A 99 -2.56 9.45 -8.83
CA ASP A 99 -2.45 10.67 -9.60
C ASP A 99 -2.72 10.43 -11.11
N ALA A 100 -2.62 11.46 -11.95
CA ALA A 100 -2.82 11.32 -13.39
C ALA A 100 -1.79 10.44 -14.12
N ALA A 101 -0.63 10.21 -13.53
CA ALA A 101 0.41 9.34 -14.06
C ALA A 101 0.33 7.92 -13.47
N GLY A 102 -0.69 7.64 -12.64
CA GLY A 102 -0.88 6.35 -11.98
C GLY A 102 -0.04 6.14 -10.72
N GLN A 103 0.66 7.18 -10.24
CA GLN A 103 1.45 7.11 -9.01
C GLN A 103 0.52 7.06 -7.79
N THR A 104 0.85 6.22 -6.82
CA THR A 104 0.01 6.00 -5.64
C THR A 104 0.10 7.20 -4.70
N ILE A 105 -1.06 7.73 -4.32
CA ILE A 105 -1.15 8.83 -3.35
C ILE A 105 -1.37 8.22 -1.98
N ASP A 106 -2.49 7.51 -1.83
CA ASP A 106 -2.76 6.78 -0.60
C ASP A 106 -3.87 5.74 -0.77
N PHE A 107 -4.02 4.89 0.25
CA PHE A 107 -5.06 3.88 0.35
C PHE A 107 -5.62 3.78 1.78
N LEU A 108 -6.84 3.26 1.93
CA LEU A 108 -7.47 3.00 3.22
C LEU A 108 -8.44 1.82 3.13
N LEU A 109 -8.27 0.84 4.01
CA LEU A 109 -9.24 -0.23 4.19
C LEU A 109 -10.33 0.20 5.20
N SER A 110 -11.60 0.03 4.83
CA SER A 110 -12.75 0.40 5.65
C SER A 110 -13.85 -0.66 5.58
N PRO A 111 -14.45 -1.08 6.70
CA PRO A 111 -15.61 -1.97 6.68
C PRO A 111 -16.86 -1.33 6.06
N LYS A 112 -16.95 0.00 6.07
CA LYS A 112 -18.12 0.77 5.61
C LYS A 112 -17.77 1.62 4.40
N ARG A 113 -18.75 1.76 3.49
CA ARG A 113 -18.76 2.67 2.35
C ARG A 113 -19.62 3.88 2.67
N ASP A 114 -19.13 4.78 3.51
CA ASP A 114 -19.85 5.96 3.95
C ASP A 114 -19.02 7.25 3.80
N ALA A 115 -19.67 8.40 3.96
CA ALA A 115 -19.01 9.71 3.86
C ALA A 115 -17.94 9.92 4.94
N THR A 116 -18.07 9.27 6.10
CA THR A 116 -17.09 9.32 7.19
C THR A 116 -15.80 8.62 6.80
N ALA A 117 -15.89 7.44 6.20
CA ALA A 117 -14.76 6.68 5.66
C ALA A 117 -14.08 7.44 4.51
N ALA A 118 -14.87 8.01 3.59
CA ALA A 118 -14.34 8.85 2.51
C ALA A 118 -13.61 10.10 3.04
N ARG A 119 -14.17 10.81 4.03
CA ARG A 119 -13.51 11.95 4.69
C ARG A 119 -12.22 11.54 5.40
N ARG A 120 -12.23 10.41 6.12
CA ARG A 120 -11.03 9.85 6.76
C ARG A 120 -9.96 9.53 5.72
N PHE A 121 -10.36 8.96 4.59
CA PHE A 121 -9.46 8.67 3.48
C PHE A 121 -8.83 9.94 2.90
N PHE A 122 -9.63 10.95 2.58
CA PHE A 122 -9.11 12.21 2.05
C PHE A 122 -8.14 12.88 3.03
N ARG A 123 -8.48 12.95 4.33
CA ARG A 123 -7.56 13.49 5.35
C ARG A 123 -6.24 12.73 5.41
N LYS A 124 -6.27 11.40 5.32
CA LYS A 124 -5.07 10.57 5.32
C LYS A 124 -4.20 10.85 4.08
N ALA A 125 -4.82 10.94 2.90
CA ALA A 125 -4.13 11.20 1.64
C ALA A 125 -3.53 12.63 1.57
N MET A 126 -4.22 13.62 2.13
CA MET A 126 -3.74 15.02 2.17
C MET A 126 -2.57 15.24 3.12
N LYS A 127 -2.42 14.38 4.14
CA LYS A 127 -1.30 14.46 5.11
C LYS A 127 0.01 13.86 4.58
N GLN A 128 -0.02 13.22 3.41
CA GLN A 128 1.18 12.60 2.85
C GLN A 128 2.17 13.67 2.36
N SER A 129 3.46 13.49 2.66
CA SER A 129 4.51 14.47 2.34
C SER A 129 4.77 14.59 0.83
N HIS A 130 4.56 13.52 0.06
CA HIS A 130 4.76 13.49 -1.39
C HIS A 130 3.55 14.04 -2.18
N THR A 131 2.57 14.61 -1.49
CA THR A 131 1.34 15.12 -2.09
C THR A 131 1.43 16.63 -2.35
N VAL A 132 1.34 17.03 -3.62
CA VAL A 132 1.29 18.45 -4.01
C VAL A 132 -0.11 19.03 -3.76
N SER A 133 -0.17 20.31 -3.35
CA SER A 133 -1.43 21.08 -3.20
C SER A 133 -2.28 21.02 -4.47
N ARG A 134 -3.52 20.54 -4.32
CA ARG A 134 -4.28 19.93 -5.41
C ARG A 134 -5.18 20.92 -6.14
N ARG A 135 -5.43 20.61 -7.43
CA ARG A 135 -6.37 21.35 -8.28
C ARG A 135 -7.61 20.54 -8.67
N ARG A 136 -7.53 19.20 -8.82
CA ARG A 136 -8.67 18.38 -9.30
C ARG A 136 -8.81 17.00 -8.62
N ILE A 137 -10.04 16.64 -8.26
CA ILE A 137 -10.46 15.34 -7.74
C ILE A 137 -11.41 14.67 -8.72
N THR A 138 -11.02 13.55 -9.31
CA THR A 138 -11.95 12.70 -10.07
C THR A 138 -12.35 11.52 -9.19
N VAL A 139 -13.65 11.34 -9.01
CA VAL A 139 -14.24 10.22 -8.27
C VAL A 139 -15.23 9.48 -9.14
N ASP A 140 -15.51 8.23 -8.80
CA ASP A 140 -16.70 7.55 -9.31
C ASP A 140 -18.00 8.20 -8.78
N LYS A 141 -19.15 7.86 -9.37
CA LYS A 141 -20.49 8.39 -9.03
C LYS A 141 -21.01 7.98 -7.64
N ASN A 142 -20.16 7.53 -6.73
CA ASN A 142 -20.54 7.18 -5.36
C ASN A 142 -21.04 8.43 -4.59
N ALA A 143 -22.25 8.34 -4.02
CA ALA A 143 -22.88 9.41 -3.24
C ALA A 143 -22.10 9.81 -1.97
N ALA A 144 -21.25 8.93 -1.44
CA ALA A 144 -20.42 9.22 -0.27
C ALA A 144 -19.39 10.34 -0.54
N TYR A 145 -18.86 10.43 -1.78
CA TYR A 145 -17.83 11.42 -2.09
C TYR A 145 -18.33 12.86 -2.07
N PRO A 146 -19.44 13.23 -2.76
CA PRO A 146 -19.98 14.58 -2.68
C PRO A 146 -20.33 15.02 -1.25
N ILE A 147 -20.86 14.11 -0.42
CA ILE A 147 -21.21 14.41 0.97
C ILE A 147 -19.94 14.68 1.78
N ALA A 148 -18.91 13.83 1.62
CA ALA A 148 -17.63 14.02 2.29
C ALA A 148 -16.94 15.32 1.85
N THR A 149 -16.91 15.62 0.55
CA THR A 149 -16.25 16.83 0.04
C THR A 149 -16.97 18.10 0.50
N LYS A 150 -18.30 18.18 0.42
CA LYS A 150 -19.06 19.33 0.93
C LYS A 150 -18.82 19.56 2.42
N THR A 151 -18.75 18.48 3.21
CA THR A 151 -18.47 18.57 4.65
C THR A 151 -17.07 19.12 4.92
N MET A 152 -16.08 18.68 4.13
CA MET A 152 -14.70 19.14 4.24
C MET A 152 -14.51 20.58 3.71
N GLU A 153 -15.26 21.00 2.69
CA GLU A 153 -15.29 22.39 2.19
C GLU A 153 -15.78 23.34 3.29
N ARG A 154 -16.90 23.00 3.95
CA ARG A 154 -17.44 23.78 5.08
C ARG A 154 -16.45 23.87 6.23
N GLY A 155 -15.73 22.78 6.52
CA GLY A 155 -14.71 22.73 7.56
C GLY A 155 -13.35 23.33 7.17
N ARG A 156 -13.20 23.89 5.95
CA ARG A 156 -11.91 24.36 5.39
C ARG A 156 -10.78 23.32 5.44
N GLU A 157 -11.15 22.04 5.36
CA GLU A 157 -10.21 20.91 5.38
C GLU A 157 -9.71 20.54 3.98
N LEU A 158 -10.44 20.94 2.93
CA LEU A 158 -10.02 20.75 1.54
C LEU A 158 -9.13 21.89 1.07
N TRP A 159 -8.24 21.59 0.12
CA TRP A 159 -7.46 22.63 -0.55
C TRP A 159 -8.37 23.66 -1.22
N ARG A 160 -8.00 24.94 -1.09
CA ARG A 160 -8.76 26.12 -1.53
C ARG A 160 -9.25 26.08 -2.99
N PHE A 161 -8.61 25.28 -3.86
CA PHE A 161 -8.94 25.17 -5.28
C PHE A 161 -9.31 23.74 -5.73
N ALA A 162 -9.57 22.82 -4.81
CA ALA A 162 -9.93 21.45 -5.17
C ALA A 162 -11.33 21.40 -5.80
N LYS A 163 -11.41 21.02 -7.09
CA LYS A 163 -12.69 20.77 -7.78
C LYS A 163 -12.97 19.28 -7.89
N LEU A 164 -14.15 18.84 -7.44
CA LEU A 164 -14.65 17.49 -7.65
C LEU A 164 -15.21 17.32 -9.06
N ARG A 165 -14.89 16.20 -9.70
CA ARG A 165 -15.41 15.77 -11.01
C ARG A 165 -15.86 14.32 -10.90
N GLN A 166 -17.03 14.02 -11.43
CA GLN A 166 -17.55 12.66 -11.56
C GLN A 166 -17.49 12.26 -13.03
N VAL A 167 -16.37 11.67 -13.45
CA VAL A 167 -16.16 11.27 -14.86
C VAL A 167 -15.64 9.84 -14.90
N LYS A 168 -16.49 8.92 -15.36
CA LYS A 168 -16.21 7.47 -15.39
C LYS A 168 -14.97 7.12 -16.23
N VAL A 169 -14.80 7.77 -17.38
CA VAL A 169 -13.72 7.44 -18.36
C VAL A 169 -12.31 7.62 -17.77
N LEU A 170 -12.14 8.56 -16.84
CA LEU A 170 -10.82 8.85 -16.25
C LEU A 170 -10.43 7.87 -15.13
N ASN A 171 -11.35 7.00 -14.69
CA ASN A 171 -11.10 6.03 -13.63
C ASN A 171 -10.35 4.78 -14.12
N ASN A 172 -10.16 4.59 -15.43
CA ASN A 172 -9.44 3.43 -15.97
C ASN A 172 -8.06 3.21 -15.31
N ILE A 173 -7.35 4.28 -14.93
CA ILE A 173 -6.03 4.20 -14.29
C ILE A 173 -6.14 3.58 -12.88
N VAL A 174 -7.11 4.01 -12.07
CA VAL A 174 -7.29 3.46 -10.72
C VAL A 174 -7.86 2.04 -10.78
N GLU A 175 -8.71 1.75 -11.77
CA GLU A 175 -9.23 0.41 -12.04
C GLU A 175 -8.13 -0.58 -12.47
N GLN A 176 -7.18 -0.14 -13.31
CA GLN A 176 -5.99 -0.95 -13.64
C GLN A 176 -5.20 -1.29 -12.38
N ASP A 177 -5.02 -0.30 -11.51
CA ASP A 177 -4.31 -0.50 -10.25
C ASP A 177 -5.07 -1.48 -9.34
N HIS A 178 -6.41 -1.48 -9.35
CA HIS A 178 -7.23 -2.45 -8.60
C HIS A 178 -6.95 -3.89 -9.03
N ARG A 179 -6.73 -4.14 -10.32
CA ARG A 179 -6.44 -5.49 -10.83
C ARG A 179 -5.21 -6.10 -10.19
N ARG A 180 -4.16 -5.31 -9.92
CA ARG A 180 -2.95 -5.80 -9.25
C ARG A 180 -3.24 -6.27 -7.84
N ILE A 181 -3.92 -5.45 -7.02
CA ILE A 181 -4.32 -5.83 -5.66
C ILE A 181 -5.18 -7.10 -5.69
N MET A 182 -6.16 -7.16 -6.61
CA MET A 182 -7.03 -8.32 -6.74
C MET A 182 -6.29 -9.59 -7.14
N ARG A 183 -5.27 -9.49 -8.00
CA ARG A 183 -4.42 -10.62 -8.36
C ARG A 183 -3.67 -11.19 -7.16
N LEU A 184 -3.23 -10.35 -6.22
CA LEU A 184 -2.51 -10.78 -5.01
C LEU A 184 -3.45 -11.31 -3.93
N VAL A 185 -4.66 -10.75 -3.81
CA VAL A 185 -5.60 -11.10 -2.74
C VAL A 185 -6.47 -12.32 -3.06
N ARG A 186 -6.90 -12.48 -4.32
CA ARG A 186 -7.85 -13.54 -4.72
C ARG A 186 -7.36 -14.96 -4.46
N PRO A 187 -6.08 -15.33 -4.74
CA PRO A 187 -5.59 -16.68 -4.48
C PRO A 187 -5.62 -17.07 -3.00
N GLY A 188 -5.47 -16.10 -2.10
CA GLY A 188 -5.59 -16.31 -0.65
C GLY A 188 -7.03 -16.42 -0.13
N LEU A 189 -8.04 -16.33 -1.01
CA LEU A 189 -9.48 -16.37 -0.68
C LEU A 189 -9.92 -15.29 0.33
N GLY A 190 -9.17 -14.18 0.38
CA GLY A 190 -9.39 -13.07 1.30
C GLY A 190 -8.72 -13.23 2.66
N PHE A 191 -8.89 -12.22 3.52
CA PHE A 191 -8.19 -12.17 4.81
C PHE A 191 -9.05 -12.66 5.97
N LYS A 192 -8.43 -13.11 7.06
CA LYS A 192 -9.14 -13.56 8.27
C LYS A 192 -9.41 -12.44 9.29
N SER A 193 -8.66 -11.33 9.22
CA SER A 193 -8.86 -10.16 10.09
C SER A 193 -8.66 -8.86 9.31
N LEU A 194 -9.31 -7.78 9.78
CA LEU A 194 -9.19 -6.44 9.17
C LEU A 194 -7.79 -5.86 9.38
N VAL A 195 -7.21 -6.07 10.56
CA VAL A 195 -5.86 -5.61 10.90
C VAL A 195 -4.84 -6.27 9.98
N SER A 196 -4.93 -7.60 9.84
CA SER A 196 -4.02 -8.35 8.98
C SER A 196 -4.16 -7.99 7.52
N ALA A 197 -5.39 -7.80 7.05
CA ALA A 197 -5.64 -7.28 5.72
C ALA A 197 -4.96 -5.92 5.52
N SER A 198 -5.13 -4.99 6.46
CA SER A 198 -4.55 -3.65 6.37
C SER A 198 -3.03 -3.67 6.33
N TRP A 199 -2.38 -4.49 7.17
CA TRP A 199 -0.92 -4.60 7.22
C TRP A 199 -0.35 -5.26 5.95
N THR A 200 -0.95 -6.33 5.48
CA THR A 200 -0.51 -6.98 4.24
C THR A 200 -0.74 -6.09 3.01
N ILE A 201 -1.90 -5.42 2.92
CA ILE A 201 -2.17 -4.46 1.82
C ILE A 201 -1.17 -3.32 1.84
N ALA A 202 -0.73 -2.84 3.01
CA ALA A 202 0.32 -1.83 3.07
C ALA A 202 1.61 -2.29 2.38
N GLY A 203 2.03 -3.54 2.62
CA GLY A 203 3.16 -4.13 1.89
C GLY A 203 2.90 -4.28 0.38
N TYR A 204 1.69 -4.70 -0.01
CA TYR A 204 1.33 -4.82 -1.43
C TYR A 204 1.41 -3.47 -2.16
N GLU A 205 0.96 -2.40 -1.51
CA GLU A 205 1.01 -1.03 -2.03
C GLU A 205 2.44 -0.51 -2.07
N ALA A 206 3.26 -0.78 -1.03
CA ALA A 206 4.68 -0.45 -1.03
C ALA A 206 5.41 -1.07 -2.24
N MET A 207 5.20 -2.37 -2.48
CA MET A 207 5.75 -3.05 -3.65
C MET A 207 5.17 -2.55 -4.98
N ALA A 208 3.92 -2.05 -4.99
CA ALA A 208 3.35 -1.39 -6.16
C ALA A 208 4.09 -0.08 -6.47
N MET A 209 4.40 0.72 -5.45
CA MET A 209 5.11 2.00 -5.61
C MET A 209 6.54 1.79 -6.15
N PHE A 210 7.26 0.76 -5.70
CA PHE A 210 8.52 0.34 -6.31
C PHE A 210 8.35 -0.01 -7.79
N ARG A 211 7.37 -0.85 -8.11
CA ARG A 211 7.12 -1.29 -9.49
C ARG A 211 6.79 -0.14 -10.43
N LYS A 212 6.03 0.86 -9.95
CA LYS A 212 5.65 2.06 -10.70
C LYS A 212 6.80 3.06 -10.89
N GLY A 213 7.98 2.82 -10.32
CA GLY A 213 9.10 3.76 -10.33
C GLY A 213 8.88 5.01 -9.47
N GLN A 214 7.94 4.93 -8.51
CA GLN A 214 7.59 6.07 -7.66
C GLN A 214 8.68 6.38 -6.63
N VAL A 215 9.45 5.36 -6.25
CA VAL A 215 10.48 5.46 -5.22
C VAL A 215 11.75 6.05 -5.85
N VAL A 216 12.24 7.16 -5.30
CA VAL A 216 13.49 7.79 -5.71
C VAL A 216 14.66 6.88 -5.33
N GLY A 217 15.58 6.65 -6.27
CA GLY A 217 16.75 5.79 -6.05
C GLY A 217 16.50 4.29 -6.21
N ALA A 218 15.26 3.87 -6.52
CA ALA A 218 14.96 2.49 -6.89
C ALA A 218 14.46 2.45 -8.35
N PRO A 219 15.19 1.79 -9.28
CA PRO A 219 14.77 1.69 -10.66
C PRO A 219 13.46 0.91 -10.80
N ALA A 220 12.57 1.40 -11.68
CA ALA A 220 11.26 0.80 -11.91
C ALA A 220 11.43 -0.61 -12.50
N ASN A 221 10.67 -1.59 -11.99
CA ASN A 221 10.72 -2.99 -12.43
C ASN A 221 12.11 -3.67 -12.32
N ASP A 222 13.07 -3.08 -11.61
CA ASP A 222 14.37 -3.71 -11.40
C ASP A 222 14.33 -4.63 -10.17
N MET A 223 14.20 -5.92 -10.43
CA MET A 223 14.13 -6.95 -9.39
C MET A 223 15.47 -7.20 -8.70
N SER A 224 16.59 -6.87 -9.37
CA SER A 224 17.95 -7.04 -8.87
C SER A 224 18.38 -5.92 -7.93
N ALA A 225 17.99 -4.68 -8.19
CA ALA A 225 18.33 -3.52 -7.35
C ALA A 225 17.38 -3.32 -6.15
N GLN A 226 16.16 -3.88 -6.21
CA GLN A 226 15.18 -3.76 -5.13
C GLN A 226 15.62 -4.33 -3.76
N PRO A 227 16.27 -5.52 -3.68
CA PRO A 227 16.73 -6.08 -2.42
C PRO A 227 17.65 -5.14 -1.64
N ASP A 228 18.65 -4.56 -2.30
CA ASP A 228 19.64 -3.68 -1.67
C ASP A 228 18.99 -2.41 -1.13
N PHE A 229 18.09 -1.81 -1.92
CA PHE A 229 17.34 -0.63 -1.49
C PHE A 229 16.46 -0.94 -0.28
N ILE A 230 15.72 -2.06 -0.30
CA ILE A 230 14.87 -2.47 0.82
C ILE A 230 15.74 -2.77 2.05
N ALA A 231 16.86 -3.48 1.89
CA ALA A 231 17.80 -3.73 2.99
C ALA A 231 18.32 -2.41 3.60
N ALA A 232 18.69 -1.44 2.77
CA ALA A 232 19.10 -0.10 3.20
C ALA A 232 18.00 0.64 3.98
N LEU A 233 16.74 0.59 3.51
CA LEU A 233 15.59 1.16 4.25
C LEU A 233 15.45 0.56 5.64
N PHE A 234 15.74 -0.73 5.80
CA PHE A 234 15.67 -1.42 7.09
C PHE A 234 16.94 -1.26 7.93
N GLY A 235 18.02 -0.65 7.40
CA GLY A 235 19.32 -0.57 8.06
C GLY A 235 19.98 -1.94 8.19
N ALA A 236 19.74 -2.81 7.22
CA ALA A 236 20.26 -4.17 7.13
C ALA A 236 21.15 -4.39 5.89
N ALA A 237 21.45 -3.31 5.14
CA ALA A 237 22.53 -3.34 4.16
C ALA A 237 23.85 -3.59 4.91
N ALA A 238 24.66 -4.50 4.37
CA ALA A 238 25.99 -4.84 4.88
C ALA A 238 26.91 -3.62 4.93
#